data_AF-X1GJD4-F1
#
_entry.id   AF-X1GJD4-F1
#
_cell.length_a   1.000
_cell.length_b   1.000
_cell.length_c   1.000
_cell.angle_alpha   90.00
_cell.angle_beta   90.00
_cell.angle_gamma   90.00
#
_symmetry.space_group_name_H-M   'P 1'
#
loop_
_entity.id
_entity.type
_entity.pdbx_description
1 polymer ?
#
loop_
_entity_poly.entity_id
_entity_poly.type
_entity_poly.pdbx_seq_one_letter_code
_entity_poly.pdbx_strand_id
1 'polypeptide(L)'
;SRLAISRGPIIYCIEGADHPGVNIFDIVLPADTKLTPHFKSSLLGGVVALKGTVLLQNLSNWQGKLYRPYRKEKKTKTKLLEITAIPYYTWANRGSGKMSVWARRNDY
;
A
#
# COMPACT_ATOMS: atom_id res chain seq x y z
N SER A 1 -12.65 7.26 2.56
CA SER A 1 -12.67 6.13 3.50
C SER A 1 -11.32 5.40 3.47
N ARG A 2 -11.06 4.45 4.38
CA ARG A 2 -9.82 3.66 4.43
C ARG A 2 -10.13 2.17 4.60
N LEU A 3 -9.22 1.32 4.13
CA LEU A 3 -9.30 -0.14 4.24
C LEU A 3 -8.05 -0.69 4.94
N ALA A 4 -8.23 -1.77 5.70
CA ALA A 4 -7.17 -2.58 6.25
C ALA A 4 -7.26 -4.00 5.68
N ILE A 5 -6.11 -4.67 5.55
CA ILE A 5 -6.02 -6.04 5.06
C ILE A 5 -5.91 -6.97 6.27
N SER A 6 -6.71 -8.04 6.29
CA SER A 6 -6.64 -9.09 7.31
C SER A 6 -6.69 -10.47 6.69
N ARG A 7 -6.03 -11.45 7.32
CA ARG A 7 -6.18 -12.88 7.02
C ARG A 7 -6.22 -13.65 8.33
N GLY A 8 -7.37 -14.26 8.63
CA GLY A 8 -7.62 -14.82 9.96
C GLY A 8 -7.51 -13.73 11.03
N PRO A 9 -6.83 -14.00 12.17
CA PRO A 9 -6.70 -13.01 13.25
C PRO A 9 -5.62 -11.95 12.98
N ILE A 10 -4.90 -12.03 11.86
CA ILE A 10 -3.71 -11.22 11.61
C ILE A 10 -4.08 -10.02 10.72
N ILE A 11 -3.74 -8.83 11.20
CA ILE A 11 -3.73 -7.59 10.42
C ILE A 11 -2.41 -7.45 9.68
N TYR A 12 -2.48 -6.96 8.45
CA TYR A 12 -1.34 -6.76 7.56
C TYR A 12 -1.02 -5.27 7.37
N CYS A 13 0.22 -4.96 7.04
CA CYS A 13 0.68 -3.63 6.68
C CYS A 13 1.51 -3.65 5.39
N ILE A 14 1.54 -2.50 4.71
CA ILE A 14 2.43 -2.24 3.57
C ILE A 14 3.65 -1.48 4.10
N GLU A 15 4.85 -2.00 3.84
CA GLU A 15 6.12 -1.43 4.30
C GLU A 15 6.95 -0.90 3.11
N GLY A 16 7.62 0.24 3.30
CA GLY A 16 8.50 0.83 2.28
C GLY A 16 9.67 -0.07 1.87
N ALA A 17 10.14 -0.94 2.76
CA ALA A 17 11.20 -1.91 2.48
C ALA A 17 10.84 -2.88 1.34
N ASP A 18 9.56 -3.17 1.13
CA ASP A 18 9.08 -4.01 0.02
C ASP A 18 8.78 -3.21 -1.27
N HIS A 19 8.82 -1.87 -1.21
CA HIS A 19 8.39 -0.98 -2.30
C HIS A 19 9.39 0.17 -2.51
N PRO A 20 10.63 -0.11 -2.92
CA PRO A 20 11.65 0.92 -3.14
C PRO A 20 11.20 1.94 -4.20
N GLY A 21 11.44 3.22 -3.93
CA GLY A 21 11.03 4.31 -4.82
C GLY A 21 9.53 4.63 -4.81
N VAL A 22 8.73 3.96 -3.99
CA VAL A 22 7.29 4.20 -3.86
C VAL A 22 7.00 4.91 -2.53
N ASN A 23 6.25 6.01 -2.60
CA ASN A 23 5.64 6.57 -1.40
C ASN A 23 4.36 5.78 -1.08
N ILE A 24 4.44 4.86 -0.12
CA ILE A 24 3.34 3.94 0.21
C ILE A 24 2.04 4.64 0.64
N PHE A 25 2.07 5.91 1.04
CA PHE A 25 0.88 6.69 1.41
C PHE A 25 0.02 7.13 0.20
N ASP A 26 0.56 6.97 -1.00
CA ASP A 26 -0.10 7.26 -2.28
C ASP A 26 -0.73 5.99 -2.89
N ILE A 27 -0.58 4.85 -2.21
CA ILE A 27 -1.25 3.60 -2.57
C ILE A 27 -2.74 3.71 -2.27
N VAL A 28 -3.53 3.29 -3.24
CA VAL A 28 -4.98 3.16 -3.17
C VAL A 28 -5.31 1.68 -3.33
N LEU A 29 -6.09 1.16 -2.39
CA LEU A 29 -6.55 -0.22 -2.33
C LEU A 29 -8.03 -0.27 -2.77
N PRO A 30 -8.32 -0.72 -4.01
CA PRO A 30 -9.67 -1.13 -4.39
C PRO A 30 -10.23 -2.20 -3.44
N ALA A 31 -11.53 -2.14 -3.16
CA ALA A 31 -12.17 -3.08 -2.23
C ALA A 31 -12.24 -4.52 -2.79
N ASP A 32 -12.19 -4.65 -4.12
CA ASP A 32 -12.23 -5.89 -4.87
C ASP A 32 -10.84 -6.43 -5.22
N THR A 33 -9.75 -5.79 -4.76
CA THR A 33 -8.38 -6.26 -4.97
C THR A 33 -8.24 -7.71 -4.51
N LYS A 34 -7.81 -8.56 -5.45
CA LYS A 34 -7.49 -9.96 -5.16
C LYS A 34 -6.08 -10.04 -4.58
N LEU A 35 -5.98 -10.48 -3.33
CA LEU A 35 -4.72 -10.74 -2.65
C LEU A 35 -4.48 -12.25 -2.56
N THR A 36 -3.28 -12.68 -2.94
CA THR A 36 -2.86 -14.07 -2.91
C THR A 36 -1.85 -14.30 -1.78
N PRO A 37 -2.00 -15.35 -0.96
CA PRO A 37 -1.05 -15.67 0.09
C PRO A 37 0.19 -16.37 -0.46
N HIS A 38 1.36 -15.97 0.01
CA HIS A 38 2.66 -16.56 -0.32
C HIS A 38 3.44 -16.78 0.97
N PHE A 39 3.68 -18.03 1.35
CA PHE A 39 4.54 -18.34 2.48
C PHE A 39 6.01 -18.06 2.11
N LYS A 40 6.70 -17.29 2.94
CA LYS A 40 8.11 -16.92 2.80
C LYS A 40 8.88 -17.39 4.03
N SER A 41 9.45 -18.59 3.95
CA SER A 41 10.21 -19.21 5.05
C SER A 41 11.42 -18.38 5.49
N SER A 42 12.11 -17.73 4.55
CA SER A 42 13.29 -16.90 4.81
C SER A 42 12.98 -15.48 5.28
N LEU A 43 11.71 -15.07 5.34
CA LEU A 43 11.31 -13.73 5.73
C LEU A 43 10.75 -13.74 7.16
N LEU A 44 11.36 -12.97 8.06
CA LEU A 44 10.82 -12.64 9.38
C LEU A 44 10.41 -13.87 10.22
N GLY A 45 11.24 -14.92 10.20
CA GLY A 45 10.97 -16.16 10.94
C GLY A 45 9.92 -17.08 10.29
N GLY A 46 9.54 -16.81 9.04
CA GLY A 46 8.56 -17.59 8.29
C GLY A 46 7.17 -16.98 8.35
N VAL A 47 6.84 -16.13 7.38
CA VAL A 47 5.55 -15.43 7.35
C VAL A 47 4.78 -15.70 6.07
N VAL A 48 3.45 -15.64 6.15
CA VAL A 48 2.59 -15.55 4.96
C VAL A 48 2.50 -14.09 4.57
N ALA A 49 3.11 -13.72 3.44
CA ALA A 49 2.93 -12.42 2.81
C ALA A 49 1.72 -12.44 1.86
N LEU A 50 1.03 -11.31 1.70
CA LEU A 50 -0.07 -11.17 0.74
C LEU A 50 0.40 -10.33 -0.44
N LYS A 51 0.17 -10.81 -1.66
CA LYS A 51 0.53 -10.10 -2.90
C LYS A 51 -0.68 -9.82 -3.76
N GLY A 52 -0.65 -8.70 -4.46
CA GLY A 52 -1.64 -8.39 -5.49
C GLY A 52 -1.40 -7.03 -6.14
N THR A 53 -2.21 -6.74 -7.15
CA THR A 53 -2.13 -5.48 -7.89
C THR A 53 -3.08 -4.45 -7.31
N VAL A 54 -2.57 -3.24 -7.07
CA VAL A 54 -3.34 -2.09 -6.57
C VAL A 54 -3.07 -0.85 -7.43
N LEU A 55 -3.66 0.28 -7.03
CA LEU A 55 -3.47 1.55 -7.71
C LEU A 55 -2.46 2.42 -6.94
N LEU A 56 -1.59 3.11 -7.67
CA LEU A 56 -0.71 4.15 -7.14
C LEU A 56 -1.09 5.50 -7.75
N GLN A 57 -1.35 6.50 -6.90
CA GLN A 57 -1.67 7.84 -7.38
C GLN A 57 -0.48 8.47 -8.12
N ASN A 58 -0.76 9.05 -9.28
CA ASN A 58 0.20 9.82 -10.04
C ASN A 58 0.11 11.30 -9.62
N LEU A 59 1.10 11.72 -8.84
CA LEU A 59 1.21 13.07 -8.32
C LEU A 59 2.12 13.99 -9.15
N SER A 60 2.44 13.62 -10.41
CA SER A 60 3.30 14.46 -11.28
C SER A 60 2.79 15.89 -11.46
N ASN A 61 1.48 16.08 -11.38
CA ASN A 61 0.83 17.38 -11.45
C ASN A 61 1.01 18.26 -10.18
N TRP A 62 1.66 17.74 -9.13
CA TRP A 62 2.05 18.45 -7.91
C TRP A 62 3.51 18.92 -7.92
N GLN A 63 4.30 18.60 -8.95
CA GLN A 63 5.71 19.00 -9.02
C GLN A 63 5.87 20.52 -8.81
N GLY A 64 6.65 20.91 -7.80
CA GLY A 64 6.91 22.31 -7.45
C GLY A 64 5.73 23.06 -6.83
N LYS A 65 4.67 22.38 -6.38
CA LYS A 65 3.45 23.00 -5.83
C LYS A 65 3.08 22.38 -4.48
N LEU A 66 2.99 23.22 -3.45
CA LEU A 66 2.50 22.79 -2.12
C LEU A 66 0.97 22.84 -2.02
N TYR A 67 0.34 23.83 -2.66
CA TYR A 67 -1.10 24.05 -2.62
C TYR A 67 -1.68 24.20 -4.02
N ARG A 68 -2.93 23.76 -4.20
CA ARG A 68 -3.71 23.91 -5.46
C ARG A 68 -5.18 24.13 -5.12
N PRO A 69 -5.91 24.96 -5.90
CA PRO A 69 -7.35 25.11 -5.74
C PRO A 69 -8.05 23.76 -5.89
N TYR A 70 -8.97 23.45 -4.97
CA TYR A 70 -9.82 22.28 -5.07
C TYR A 70 -10.68 22.36 -6.33
N ARG A 71 -10.64 21.33 -7.18
CA ARG A 71 -11.50 21.19 -8.36
C ARG A 71 -12.14 19.81 -8.32
N LYS A 72 -13.47 19.78 -8.42
CA LYS A 72 -14.29 18.57 -8.23
C LYS A 72 -14.04 17.48 -9.30
N GLU A 73 -13.39 17.81 -10.43
CA GLU A 73 -13.49 17.02 -11.68
C GLU A 73 -12.18 16.59 -12.35
N LYS A 74 -11.08 16.37 -11.62
CA LYS A 74 -9.98 15.58 -12.19
C LYS A 74 -9.65 14.41 -11.29
N LYS A 75 -10.15 13.21 -11.66
CA LYS A 75 -9.62 11.95 -11.11
C LYS A 75 -8.11 12.00 -11.23
N THR A 76 -7.42 11.88 -10.10
CA THR A 76 -5.96 11.78 -10.10
C THR A 76 -5.62 10.55 -10.93
N LYS A 77 -4.76 10.70 -11.93
CA LYS A 77 -4.34 9.56 -12.75
C LYS A 77 -3.73 8.52 -11.82
N THR A 78 -4.00 7.25 -12.06
CA THR A 78 -3.41 6.14 -11.31
C THR A 78 -2.61 5.27 -12.27
N LYS A 79 -1.66 4.52 -11.72
CA LYS A 79 -1.01 3.41 -12.41
C LYS A 79 -1.13 2.15 -11.56
N LEU A 80 -1.03 0.99 -12.20
CA LEU A 80 -0.97 -0.29 -11.49
C LEU A 80 0.35 -0.41 -10.73
N LEU A 81 0.31 -1.03 -9.55
CA LEU A 81 1.44 -1.32 -8.69
C LEU A 81 1.25 -2.70 -8.08
N GLU A 82 2.25 -3.57 -8.21
CA GLU A 82 2.34 -4.80 -7.42
C GLU A 82 2.72 -4.46 -5.99
N ILE A 83 1.96 -4.97 -5.02
CA ILE A 83 2.27 -4.80 -3.60
C ILE A 83 2.58 -6.11 -2.91
N THR A 84 3.37 -6.01 -1.84
CA THR A 84 3.52 -7.03 -0.82
C THR A 84 3.06 -6.46 0.52
N ALA A 85 2.07 -7.10 1.15
CA ALA A 85 1.70 -6.81 2.53
C ALA A 85 2.26 -7.91 3.45
N ILE A 86 2.83 -7.50 4.57
CA ILE A 86 3.37 -8.39 5.61
C ILE A 86 2.51 -8.30 6.88
N PRO A 87 2.53 -9.30 7.77
CA PRO A 87 1.87 -9.19 9.07
C PRO A 87 2.34 -7.94 9.82
N TYR A 88 1.39 -7.18 10.39
CA TYR A 88 1.70 -5.92 11.06
C TYR A 88 2.73 -6.09 12.19
N TYR A 89 2.64 -7.18 12.95
CA TYR A 89 3.55 -7.44 14.08
C TYR A 89 5.01 -7.68 13.66
N THR A 90 5.30 -7.90 12.37
CA THR A 90 6.67 -8.11 11.87
C THR A 90 7.31 -6.87 11.26
N TRP A 91 6.58 -5.74 11.21
CA TRP A 91 7.11 -4.46 10.74
C TRP A 91 8.33 -4.00 11.59
N ALA A 92 9.16 -3.12 11.00
CA ALA A 92 10.33 -2.49 11.62
C ALA A 92 11.50 -3.44 11.95
N ASN A 93 11.45 -4.67 11.45
CA ASN A 93 12.54 -5.65 11.58
C ASN A 93 13.50 -5.67 10.37
N ARG A 94 13.35 -4.75 9.41
CA ARG A 94 14.12 -4.70 8.15
C ARG A 94 14.73 -3.32 7.87
N GLY A 95 14.96 -2.55 8.94
CA GLY A 95 15.44 -1.18 8.89
C GLY A 95 14.30 -0.16 9.02
N SER A 96 14.69 1.12 9.06
CA SER A 96 13.74 2.22 9.18
C SER A 96 13.02 2.45 7.85
N GLY A 97 11.70 2.65 7.91
CA GLY A 97 10.89 2.84 6.72
C GLY A 97 9.45 3.24 7.04
N LYS A 98 8.80 3.86 6.07
CA LYS A 98 7.36 4.17 6.15
C LYS A 98 6.56 2.87 6.21
N MET A 99 5.46 2.89 6.96
CA MET A 99 4.48 1.80 7.02
C MET A 99 3.05 2.34 7.06
N SER A 100 2.11 1.59 6.50
CA SER A 100 0.68 1.83 6.66
C SER A 100 -0.12 0.54 6.82
N VAL A 101 -0.98 0.50 7.85
CA VAL A 101 -2.05 -0.49 7.99
C VAL A 101 -3.29 -0.07 7.19
N TRP A 102 -3.61 1.23 7.22
CA TRP A 102 -4.84 1.77 6.64
C TRP A 102 -4.56 2.43 5.28
N ALA A 103 -4.78 1.68 4.20
CA ALA A 103 -4.69 2.17 2.84
C ALA A 103 -5.93 2.99 2.44
N ARG A 104 -5.76 3.95 1.53
CA ARG A 104 -6.90 4.72 0.99
C ARG A 104 -7.79 3.77 0.19
N ARG A 105 -9.11 3.83 0.37
CA ARG A 105 -10.04 3.15 -0.52
C ARG A 105 -10.13 3.88 -1.85
N ASN A 106 -10.35 3.17 -2.95
CA ASN A 106 -10.78 3.81 -4.19
C ASN A 106 -12.26 4.22 -4.06
N ASP A 107 -12.52 5.48 -3.73
CA ASP A 107 -13.89 5.97 -3.51
C ASP A 107 -14.59 6.49 -4.79
N TYR A 108 -13.94 6.46 -5.98
CA TYR A 108 -14.49 7.04 -7.23
C TYR A 108 -14.03 6.38 -8.53
#